data_AF-A0A7C7MCL0-F1
#
_entry.id   AF-A0A7C7MCL0-F1
#
_cell.length_a   1.000
_cell.length_b   1.000
_cell.length_c   1.000
_cell.angle_alpha   90.00
_cell.angle_beta   90.00
_cell.angle_gamma   90.00
#
_symmetry.space_group_name_H-M   'P 1'
#
loop_
_entity.id
_entity.type
_entity.pdbx_description
1 polymer ?
#
loop_
_entity_poly.entity_id
_entity_poly.type
_entity_poly.pdbx_seq_one_letter_code
_entity_poly.pdbx_strand_id
1 'polypeptide(L)'
;MTPIASAGQGTTHVLRGTAVAVVDGGQPGGERGYTSRRGGVAKILEMSGPPSQASSFGNLRHLVVVPHPHPEVARHSVLNALRLASVKASVYLARTAQGKTPGSTQVFDLNGAGEDGRKGLPRVAYIGQVHGHQHGTEVDEHILYGGNTRGMLPVPLHPNEWLDGAVVVSYSWGARGLDTYFHQNHPIILDLYRLHEAKEITFAGVVATTSSGQLDELNRNCMVAAQIVKHTFKADGVIITKYAGGAPHSDMFETARLCEDLGVKTAIMVSDTAPDRRAESAALMNIPGVDAVVNVSEAADISWPAPAVETVIAGNPEVETLLANLTELPGVSVCGVTNNQGASRLQSIIY
;
A
#
# COMPACT_ATOMS: atom_id res chain seq x y z
N MET A 1 -10.08 24.63 -9.85
CA MET A 1 -9.82 23.38 -9.12
C MET A 1 -10.78 23.34 -7.95
N THR A 2 -11.33 22.19 -7.60
CA THR A 2 -12.12 22.05 -6.38
C THR A 2 -11.19 22.29 -5.18
N PRO A 3 -11.60 23.06 -4.16
CA PRO A 3 -10.81 23.22 -2.93
C PRO A 3 -10.51 21.88 -2.28
N ILE A 4 -9.37 21.79 -1.58
CA ILE A 4 -9.07 20.63 -0.72
C ILE A 4 -10.15 20.54 0.36
N ALA A 5 -10.68 19.35 0.58
CA ALA A 5 -11.71 19.05 1.57
C ALA A 5 -11.36 17.75 2.29
N SER A 6 -11.94 17.57 3.49
CA SER A 6 -11.84 16.31 4.23
C SER A 6 -12.41 15.16 3.40
N ALA A 7 -11.68 14.05 3.34
CA ALA A 7 -12.19 12.78 2.85
C ALA A 7 -12.97 12.04 3.96
N GLY A 8 -13.56 10.89 3.64
CA GLY A 8 -14.07 9.94 4.61
C GLY A 8 -15.44 10.27 5.21
N GLN A 9 -16.19 11.19 4.58
CA GLN A 9 -17.52 11.62 5.01
C GLN A 9 -18.57 11.32 3.94
N GLY A 10 -19.77 10.92 4.38
CA GLY A 10 -20.90 10.66 3.51
C GLY A 10 -20.85 9.26 2.87
N THR A 11 -21.26 9.17 1.60
CA THR A 11 -21.42 7.90 0.89
C THR A 11 -20.49 7.84 -0.32
N THR A 12 -19.57 6.88 -0.32
CA THR A 12 -18.70 6.60 -1.47
C THR A 12 -19.29 5.47 -2.32
N HIS A 13 -19.63 5.79 -3.57
CA HIS A 13 -20.11 4.79 -4.53
C HIS A 13 -18.92 4.09 -5.20
N VAL A 14 -18.92 2.76 -5.20
CA VAL A 14 -17.83 1.93 -5.73
C VAL A 14 -18.34 1.00 -6.82
N LEU A 15 -17.58 0.89 -7.91
CA LEU A 15 -17.77 -0.13 -8.95
C LEU A 15 -17.00 -1.40 -8.57
N ARG A 16 -17.63 -2.27 -7.77
CA ARG A 16 -17.02 -3.53 -7.32
C ARG A 16 -16.68 -4.42 -8.53
N GLY A 17 -15.46 -4.96 -8.53
CA GLY A 17 -14.97 -5.81 -9.63
C GLY A 17 -14.27 -5.06 -10.77
N THR A 18 -14.12 -3.73 -10.67
CA THR A 18 -13.45 -2.91 -11.68
C THR A 18 -12.18 -2.26 -11.10
N ALA A 19 -11.14 -2.14 -11.93
CA ALA A 19 -9.93 -1.40 -11.61
C ALA A 19 -9.46 -0.56 -12.81
N VAL A 20 -8.65 0.46 -12.52
CA VAL A 20 -7.91 1.22 -13.53
C VAL A 20 -6.45 0.85 -13.39
N ALA A 21 -5.86 0.34 -14.46
CA ALA A 21 -4.44 0.04 -14.54
C ALA A 21 -3.77 1.09 -15.44
N VAL A 22 -2.65 1.66 -14.98
CA VAL A 22 -1.85 2.57 -15.79
C VAL A 22 -0.54 1.88 -16.13
N VAL A 23 -0.28 1.75 -17.43
CA VAL A 23 0.96 1.17 -17.94
C VAL A 23 1.96 2.30 -18.15
N ASP A 24 2.99 2.29 -17.32
CA ASP A 24 4.10 3.22 -17.44
C ASP A 24 5.12 2.69 -18.45
N GLY A 25 5.15 3.32 -19.62
CA GLY A 25 6.08 2.96 -20.69
C GLY A 25 7.52 3.37 -20.43
N GLY A 26 7.83 4.08 -19.34
CA GLY A 26 9.15 4.68 -19.10
C GLY A 26 9.36 5.99 -19.88
N GLN A 27 10.59 6.52 -19.87
CA GLN A 27 10.96 7.71 -20.64
C GLN A 27 11.65 7.30 -21.95
N PRO A 28 11.17 7.74 -23.12
CA PRO A 28 11.91 7.55 -24.37
C PRO A 28 13.30 8.22 -24.29
N GLY A 29 14.37 7.49 -24.60
CA GLY A 29 15.72 8.06 -24.73
C GLY A 29 16.42 8.52 -23.44
N GLY A 30 15.97 8.09 -22.25
CA GLY A 30 16.69 8.34 -20.99
C GLY A 30 18.10 7.74 -20.98
N GLU A 31 18.96 8.15 -20.03
CA GLU A 31 20.42 7.85 -19.97
C GLU A 31 20.83 6.36 -20.13
N ARG A 32 19.89 5.40 -20.15
CA ARG A 32 20.12 3.97 -20.41
C ARG A 32 18.98 3.28 -21.20
N GLY A 33 18.31 3.97 -22.12
CA GLY A 33 17.09 3.42 -22.76
C GLY A 33 15.94 3.31 -21.77
N TYR A 34 14.88 2.57 -22.11
CA TYR A 34 13.68 2.36 -21.27
C TYR A 34 13.92 1.59 -19.95
N THR A 35 15.15 1.57 -19.44
CA THR A 35 15.43 1.13 -18.07
C THR A 35 15.16 2.28 -17.10
N SER A 36 14.15 2.10 -16.24
CA SER A 36 13.85 3.03 -15.17
C SER A 36 15.11 3.32 -14.34
N ARG A 37 15.24 4.55 -13.82
CA ARG A 37 16.34 5.09 -13.00
C ARG A 37 16.81 4.20 -11.83
N ARG A 38 16.08 3.12 -11.51
CA ARG A 38 16.28 2.24 -10.36
C ARG A 38 16.23 0.73 -10.70
N GLY A 39 16.42 0.36 -11.98
CA GLY A 39 16.88 -0.98 -12.38
C GLY A 39 15.98 -2.20 -12.11
N GLY A 40 14.66 -2.05 -12.00
CA GLY A 40 13.78 -3.16 -11.60
C GLY A 40 12.96 -3.84 -12.71
N VAL A 41 12.53 -5.06 -12.39
CA VAL A 41 11.68 -6.05 -13.10
C VAL A 41 10.24 -5.57 -13.39
N ALA A 42 9.80 -5.42 -14.63
CA ALA A 42 8.42 -5.03 -14.95
C ALA A 42 7.38 -5.76 -14.07
N LYS A 43 6.46 -5.01 -13.43
CA LYS A 43 5.31 -5.61 -12.76
C LYS A 43 4.31 -6.04 -13.82
N ILE A 44 3.91 -7.30 -13.79
CA ILE A 44 3.10 -7.94 -14.82
C ILE A 44 1.73 -8.25 -14.24
N LEU A 45 0.69 -7.72 -14.89
CA LEU A 45 -0.68 -8.12 -14.65
C LEU A 45 -1.02 -9.26 -15.61
N GLU A 46 -0.82 -10.50 -15.17
CA GLU A 46 -1.29 -11.68 -15.89
C GLU A 46 -2.78 -11.91 -15.57
N MET A 47 -3.58 -12.12 -16.61
CA MET A 47 -5.05 -12.23 -16.51
C MET A 47 -5.56 -13.66 -16.68
N SER A 48 -4.69 -14.62 -16.99
CA SER A 48 -4.99 -16.02 -17.24
C SER A 48 -4.10 -16.98 -16.43
N GLY A 49 -4.51 -18.25 -16.36
CA GLY A 49 -3.72 -19.31 -15.75
C GLY A 49 -3.45 -19.15 -14.24
N PRO A 50 -2.52 -19.94 -13.70
CA PRO A 50 -2.16 -19.92 -12.27
C PRO A 50 -1.70 -18.55 -11.72
N PRO A 51 -0.89 -17.73 -12.44
CA PRO A 51 -0.47 -16.42 -11.94
C PRO A 51 -1.66 -15.48 -11.68
N SER A 52 -2.65 -15.47 -12.56
CA SER A 52 -3.88 -14.69 -12.40
C SER A 52 -4.68 -15.11 -11.18
N GLN A 53 -4.78 -16.43 -10.90
CA GLN A 53 -5.46 -16.97 -9.73
C GLN A 53 -4.75 -16.63 -8.40
N ALA A 54 -3.43 -16.49 -8.45
CA ALA A 54 -2.61 -16.05 -7.31
C ALA A 54 -2.71 -14.55 -7.07
N SER A 55 -2.99 -13.76 -8.12
CA SER A 55 -3.13 -12.31 -8.04
C SER A 55 -4.48 -11.87 -7.48
N SER A 56 -4.47 -10.85 -6.61
CA SER A 56 -5.69 -10.14 -6.21
C SER A 56 -6.34 -9.34 -7.34
N PHE A 57 -5.64 -9.12 -8.45
CA PHE A 57 -6.10 -8.32 -9.58
C PHE A 57 -6.61 -9.15 -10.76
N GLY A 58 -6.29 -10.46 -10.82
CA GLY A 58 -6.58 -11.31 -11.98
C GLY A 58 -8.07 -11.48 -12.31
N ASN A 59 -8.94 -11.33 -11.31
CA ASN A 59 -10.39 -11.43 -11.48
C ASN A 59 -11.10 -10.09 -11.71
N LEU A 60 -10.37 -8.97 -11.72
CA LEU A 60 -10.96 -7.65 -11.93
C LEU A 60 -11.12 -7.34 -13.43
N ARG A 61 -12.09 -6.49 -13.75
CA ARG A 61 -12.22 -5.87 -15.08
C ARG A 61 -11.38 -4.60 -15.09
N HIS A 62 -10.33 -4.58 -15.90
CA HIS A 62 -9.39 -3.47 -15.97
C HIS A 62 -9.73 -2.54 -17.14
N LEU A 63 -9.87 -1.24 -16.84
CA LEU A 63 -9.64 -0.21 -17.84
C LEU A 63 -8.13 0.08 -17.85
N VAL A 64 -7.46 -0.26 -18.95
CA VAL A 64 -6.02 -0.06 -19.08
C VAL A 64 -5.75 1.26 -19.78
N VAL A 65 -5.01 2.15 -19.13
CA VAL A 65 -4.56 3.42 -19.68
C VAL A 65 -3.08 3.28 -20.05
N VAL A 66 -2.74 3.56 -21.31
CA VAL A 66 -1.37 3.48 -21.83
C VAL A 66 -0.94 4.85 -22.36
N PRO A 67 -0.42 5.74 -21.50
CA PRO A 67 0.00 7.06 -21.93
C PRO A 67 1.32 7.01 -22.70
N HIS A 68 1.46 7.89 -23.70
CA HIS A 68 2.66 8.03 -24.52
C HIS A 68 3.30 9.39 -24.22
N PRO A 69 4.25 9.47 -23.27
CA PRO A 69 4.88 10.73 -22.90
C PRO A 69 5.78 11.26 -24.02
N HIS A 70 5.77 12.59 -24.20
CA HIS A 70 6.71 13.23 -25.12
C HIS A 70 8.15 13.17 -24.55
N PRO A 71 9.17 12.85 -25.36
CA PRO A 71 10.54 12.61 -24.87
C PRO A 71 11.15 13.76 -24.07
N GLU A 72 10.78 15.01 -24.38
CA GLU A 72 11.30 16.22 -23.73
C GLU A 72 10.64 16.54 -22.38
N VAL A 73 9.57 15.83 -22.00
CA VAL A 73 8.90 16.07 -20.71
C VAL A 73 9.72 15.41 -19.60
N ALA A 74 10.03 16.16 -18.55
CA ALA A 74 10.75 15.65 -17.40
C ALA A 74 10.04 14.44 -16.78
N ARG A 75 10.82 13.43 -16.36
CA ARG A 75 10.26 12.15 -15.88
C ARG A 75 9.29 12.30 -14.71
N HIS A 76 9.59 13.16 -13.74
CA HIS A 76 8.70 13.39 -12.61
C HIS A 76 7.33 13.96 -13.06
N SER A 77 7.33 14.85 -14.06
CA SER A 77 6.09 15.39 -14.65
C SER A 77 5.31 14.32 -15.43
N VAL A 78 5.99 13.39 -16.09
CA VAL A 78 5.34 12.21 -16.70
C VAL A 78 4.66 11.37 -15.62
N LEU A 79 5.36 11.03 -14.53
CA LEU A 79 4.81 10.25 -13.41
C LEU A 79 3.59 10.93 -12.78
N ASN A 80 3.64 12.24 -12.61
CA ASN A 80 2.50 13.03 -12.14
C ASN A 80 1.32 13.00 -13.12
N ALA A 81 1.58 13.11 -14.43
CA ALA A 81 0.55 12.97 -15.45
C ALA A 81 -0.08 11.57 -15.45
N LEU A 82 0.72 10.50 -15.31
CA LEU A 82 0.24 9.12 -15.17
C LEU A 82 -0.67 8.97 -13.94
N ARG A 83 -0.27 9.51 -12.80
CA ARG A 83 -1.08 9.53 -11.58
C ARG A 83 -2.40 10.28 -11.78
N LEU A 84 -2.35 11.45 -12.39
CA LEU A 84 -3.55 12.24 -12.61
C LEU A 84 -4.50 11.54 -13.59
N ALA A 85 -3.97 10.88 -14.62
CA ALA A 85 -4.74 10.04 -15.53
C ALA A 85 -5.42 8.89 -14.79
N SER A 86 -4.71 8.20 -13.89
CA SER A 86 -5.27 7.09 -13.09
C SER A 86 -6.46 7.57 -12.26
N VAL A 87 -6.27 8.62 -11.45
CA VAL A 87 -7.31 9.14 -10.54
C VAL A 87 -8.50 9.69 -11.32
N LYS A 88 -8.25 10.44 -12.41
CA LYS A 88 -9.34 10.97 -13.26
C LYS A 88 -10.14 9.87 -13.93
N ALA A 89 -9.49 8.84 -14.46
CA ALA A 89 -10.16 7.69 -15.05
C ALA A 89 -11.00 6.94 -14.01
N SER A 90 -10.45 6.71 -12.80
CA SER A 90 -11.18 6.07 -11.70
C SER A 90 -12.43 6.86 -11.31
N VAL A 91 -12.33 8.17 -11.11
CA VAL A 91 -13.46 9.03 -10.77
C VAL A 91 -14.49 9.09 -11.91
N TYR A 92 -14.03 9.18 -13.16
CA TYR A 92 -14.90 9.19 -14.33
C TYR A 92 -15.74 7.91 -14.41
N LEU A 93 -15.13 6.74 -14.23
CA LEU A 93 -15.85 5.47 -14.17
C LEU A 93 -16.81 5.43 -12.98
N ALA A 94 -16.34 5.77 -11.78
CA ALA A 94 -17.14 5.70 -10.55
C ALA A 94 -18.40 6.57 -10.59
N ARG A 95 -18.38 7.70 -11.32
CA ARG A 95 -19.57 8.55 -11.52
C ARG A 95 -20.75 7.81 -12.15
N THR A 96 -20.52 6.74 -12.90
CA THR A 96 -21.61 5.92 -13.48
C THR A 96 -22.46 5.21 -12.42
N ALA A 97 -21.95 5.06 -11.19
CA ALA A 97 -22.68 4.50 -10.06
C ALA A 97 -23.57 5.54 -9.34
N GLN A 98 -23.41 6.84 -9.61
CA GLN A 98 -24.23 7.87 -8.98
C GLN A 98 -25.70 7.72 -9.38
N GLY A 99 -26.60 7.82 -8.39
CA GLY A 99 -28.04 7.64 -8.59
C GLY A 99 -28.47 6.19 -8.88
N LYS A 100 -27.55 5.22 -8.81
CA LYS A 100 -27.88 3.79 -8.91
C LYS A 100 -28.09 3.20 -7.51
N THR A 101 -29.05 2.29 -7.39
CA THR A 101 -29.23 1.50 -6.17
C THR A 101 -28.07 0.50 -6.04
N PRO A 102 -27.31 0.52 -4.94
CA PRO A 102 -26.21 -0.42 -4.74
C PRO A 102 -26.75 -1.83 -4.45
N GLY A 103 -26.01 -2.86 -4.89
CA GLY A 103 -26.34 -4.25 -4.53
C GLY A 103 -26.05 -4.59 -3.07
N SER A 104 -25.18 -3.82 -2.41
CA SER A 104 -24.86 -3.93 -0.98
C SER A 104 -24.34 -2.59 -0.45
N THR A 105 -24.60 -2.31 0.81
CA THR A 105 -24.07 -1.13 1.52
C THR A 105 -23.30 -1.61 2.75
N GLN A 106 -22.14 -0.99 3.00
CA GLN A 106 -21.36 -1.18 4.23
C GLN A 106 -21.22 0.17 4.91
N VAL A 107 -21.39 0.22 6.23
CA VAL A 107 -21.29 1.44 7.03
C VAL A 107 -19.99 1.39 7.82
N PHE A 108 -19.17 2.44 7.68
CA PHE A 108 -17.92 2.59 8.44
C PHE A 108 -18.08 3.71 9.45
N ASP A 109 -18.27 3.33 10.71
CA ASP A 109 -18.54 4.23 11.81
C ASP A 109 -17.64 3.89 13.01
N LEU A 110 -17.11 4.94 13.65
CA LEU A 110 -16.31 4.86 14.88
C LEU A 110 -17.03 5.46 16.11
N ASN A 111 -18.33 5.75 16.01
CA ASN A 111 -19.09 6.43 17.05
C ASN A 111 -18.84 5.88 18.47
N GLY A 112 -18.78 6.83 19.42
CA GLY A 112 -17.69 6.95 20.39
C GLY A 112 -17.57 5.93 21.51
N ALA A 113 -16.31 5.66 21.85
CA ALA A 113 -15.88 4.90 23.00
C ALA A 113 -16.47 5.47 24.31
N GLY A 114 -17.56 4.88 24.78
CA GLY A 114 -18.15 5.21 26.08
C GLY A 114 -19.62 4.86 26.23
N GLU A 115 -20.44 5.06 25.19
CA GLU A 115 -21.91 4.94 25.29
C GLU A 115 -22.49 3.73 24.50
N ASP A 116 -21.63 2.99 23.81
CA ASP A 116 -21.94 1.92 22.85
C ASP A 116 -21.76 0.49 23.41
N GLY A 117 -21.38 0.38 24.69
CA GLY A 117 -21.05 -0.88 25.36
C GLY A 117 -19.62 -1.37 25.14
N ARG A 118 -18.72 -0.56 24.57
CA ARG A 118 -17.29 -0.91 24.35
C ARG A 118 -16.38 -0.54 25.52
N LYS A 119 -16.94 -0.16 26.67
CA LYS A 119 -16.17 0.21 27.86
C LYS A 119 -15.33 -0.98 28.35
N GLY A 120 -14.02 -0.77 28.43
CA GLY A 120 -13.07 -1.79 28.89
C GLY A 120 -12.55 -2.74 27.80
N LEU A 121 -13.00 -2.60 26.54
CA LEU A 121 -12.40 -3.33 25.43
C LEU A 121 -11.02 -2.75 25.08
N PRO A 122 -10.07 -3.57 24.60
CA PRO A 122 -8.79 -3.10 24.11
C PRO A 122 -8.95 -2.06 23.00
N ARG A 123 -8.26 -0.94 23.13
CA ARG A 123 -8.20 0.10 22.10
C ARG A 123 -7.06 -0.19 21.15
N VAL A 124 -7.37 -0.38 19.86
CA VAL A 124 -6.37 -0.75 18.86
C VAL A 124 -6.26 0.36 17.81
N ALA A 125 -5.04 0.77 17.49
CA ALA A 125 -4.74 1.71 16.42
C ALA A 125 -3.96 1.04 15.28
N TYR A 126 -3.78 1.78 14.19
CA TYR A 126 -2.94 1.36 13.06
C TYR A 126 -1.94 2.45 12.69
N ILE A 127 -0.69 2.08 12.39
CA ILE A 127 0.32 2.96 11.81
C ILE A 127 0.72 2.38 10.45
N GLY A 128 0.62 3.17 9.40
CA GLY A 128 1.08 2.79 8.06
C GLY A 128 2.12 3.77 7.52
N GLN A 129 3.26 3.24 7.09
CA GLN A 129 4.21 4.03 6.30
C GLN A 129 3.68 4.18 4.86
N VAL A 130 3.37 5.43 4.46
CA VAL A 130 2.81 5.73 3.13
C VAL A 130 3.89 6.01 2.07
N HIS A 131 5.12 6.24 2.52
CA HIS A 131 6.27 6.51 1.64
C HIS A 131 7.61 6.21 2.33
N GLY A 132 8.67 6.06 1.53
CA GLY A 132 10.04 5.93 2.03
C GLY A 132 11.04 6.81 1.30
N HIS A 133 11.80 7.59 2.06
CA HIS A 133 12.75 8.57 1.51
C HIS A 133 14.08 7.97 1.06
N GLN A 134 14.31 6.67 1.27
CA GLN A 134 15.56 5.96 0.89
C GLN A 134 15.92 6.07 -0.60
N HIS A 135 14.96 6.38 -1.46
CA HIS A 135 15.22 6.58 -2.88
C HIS A 135 14.96 8.01 -3.36
N GLY A 136 14.60 8.92 -2.44
CA GLY A 136 14.13 10.26 -2.76
C GLY A 136 12.66 10.29 -3.18
N THR A 137 12.04 11.43 -2.95
CA THR A 137 10.66 11.77 -3.33
C THR A 137 10.72 12.64 -4.58
N GLU A 138 9.78 12.57 -5.51
CA GLU A 138 9.74 13.55 -6.61
C GLU A 138 9.12 14.88 -6.13
N VAL A 139 9.45 16.00 -6.76
CA VAL A 139 9.00 17.35 -6.33
C VAL A 139 7.46 17.48 -6.35
N ASP A 140 6.83 16.86 -7.34
CA ASP A 140 5.38 16.84 -7.55
C ASP A 140 4.73 15.52 -7.11
N GLU A 141 5.39 14.76 -6.23
CA GLU A 141 4.86 13.49 -5.73
C GLU A 141 3.80 13.70 -4.63
N HIS A 142 2.55 13.83 -5.07
CA HIS A 142 1.39 14.08 -4.22
C HIS A 142 0.81 12.77 -3.64
N ILE A 143 1.00 12.52 -2.34
CA ILE A 143 0.68 11.23 -1.67
C ILE A 143 -0.45 11.36 -0.64
N LEU A 144 -0.39 12.32 0.28
CA LEU A 144 -1.38 12.50 1.36
C LEU A 144 -2.09 13.84 1.18
N TYR A 145 -3.41 13.82 0.98
CA TYR A 145 -4.24 15.01 0.73
C TYR A 145 -3.72 15.90 -0.42
N GLY A 146 -3.08 15.29 -1.42
CA GLY A 146 -2.43 16.01 -2.51
C GLY A 146 -1.12 16.70 -2.12
N GLY A 147 -0.64 16.54 -0.89
CA GLY A 147 0.63 17.05 -0.41
C GLY A 147 1.80 16.10 -0.70
N ASN A 148 3.01 16.67 -0.76
CA ASN A 148 4.26 15.91 -0.82
C ASN A 148 4.65 15.40 0.57
N THR A 149 5.42 14.31 0.64
CA THR A 149 5.82 13.66 1.89
C THR A 149 7.18 14.11 2.43
N ARG A 150 7.94 14.94 1.69
CA ARG A 150 9.20 15.51 2.19
C ARG A 150 8.96 16.32 3.46
N GLY A 151 9.69 15.99 4.53
CA GLY A 151 9.56 16.65 5.82
C GLY A 151 8.22 16.41 6.53
N MET A 152 7.42 15.44 6.06
CA MET A 152 6.14 15.09 6.67
C MET A 152 6.36 14.44 8.05
N LEU A 153 5.72 15.00 9.07
CA LEU A 153 5.55 14.36 10.38
C LEU A 153 4.40 13.35 10.33
N PRO A 154 4.36 12.36 11.25
CA PRO A 154 3.22 11.46 11.36
C PRO A 154 1.90 12.21 11.51
N VAL A 155 0.87 11.82 10.73
CA VAL A 155 -0.44 12.49 10.67
C VAL A 155 -1.51 11.53 11.18
N PRO A 156 -2.24 11.86 12.27
CA PRO A 156 -3.41 11.10 12.68
C PRO A 156 -4.56 11.36 11.69
N LEU A 157 -5.24 10.30 11.28
CA LEU A 157 -6.39 10.35 10.37
C LEU A 157 -7.54 9.52 10.93
N HIS A 158 -8.76 9.89 10.58
CA HIS A 158 -9.89 8.98 10.65
C HIS A 158 -9.68 7.87 9.59
N PRO A 159 -9.94 6.58 9.89
CA PRO A 159 -9.68 5.51 8.93
C PRO A 159 -10.52 5.63 7.64
N ASN A 160 -11.72 6.21 7.71
CA ASN A 160 -12.50 6.57 6.51
C ASN A 160 -11.73 7.49 5.55
N GLU A 161 -10.92 8.44 6.05
CA GLU A 161 -10.13 9.32 5.17
C GLU A 161 -9.15 8.50 4.33
N TRP A 162 -8.53 7.50 4.96
CA TRP A 162 -7.61 6.59 4.30
C TRP A 162 -8.31 5.76 3.21
N LEU A 163 -9.46 5.17 3.53
CA LEU A 163 -10.25 4.37 2.59
C LEU A 163 -10.84 5.21 1.44
N ASP A 164 -11.16 6.47 1.72
CA ASP A 164 -11.79 7.41 0.77
C ASP A 164 -10.78 8.25 -0.02
N GLY A 165 -9.53 7.77 -0.14
CA GLY A 165 -8.55 8.30 -1.08
C GLY A 165 -7.76 9.51 -0.59
N ALA A 166 -7.71 9.79 0.72
CA ALA A 166 -6.75 10.76 1.25
C ALA A 166 -5.29 10.34 1.00
N VAL A 167 -5.03 9.03 0.90
CA VAL A 167 -3.71 8.45 0.63
C VAL A 167 -3.69 7.78 -0.74
N VAL A 168 -2.67 8.06 -1.53
CA VAL A 168 -2.36 7.36 -2.78
C VAL A 168 -0.91 6.89 -2.78
N VAL A 169 -0.59 5.83 -3.53
CA VAL A 169 0.78 5.26 -3.51
C VAL A 169 1.84 6.22 -4.06
N SER A 170 3.10 6.08 -3.65
CA SER A 170 4.25 6.75 -4.29
C SER A 170 4.37 6.44 -5.80
N TYR A 171 5.10 7.28 -6.54
CA TYR A 171 5.58 7.02 -7.91
C TYR A 171 6.69 5.97 -7.95
N SER A 172 7.45 5.85 -6.85
CA SER A 172 8.44 4.81 -6.70
C SER A 172 7.70 3.48 -6.76
N TRP A 173 8.05 2.67 -7.78
CA TRP A 173 7.78 1.24 -8.01
C TRP A 173 6.58 0.71 -7.22
N GLY A 174 5.52 0.13 -7.81
CA GLY A 174 4.46 -0.54 -7.03
C GLY A 174 5.04 -1.47 -5.93
N ALA A 175 5.19 -0.96 -4.71
CA ALA A 175 6.45 -1.10 -3.95
C ALA A 175 6.55 -2.45 -3.27
N ARG A 176 6.95 -3.45 -4.05
CA ARG A 176 6.74 -4.85 -3.68
C ARG A 176 5.25 -5.07 -3.34
N GLY A 177 4.39 -4.54 -4.21
CA GLY A 177 2.93 -4.67 -4.13
C GLY A 177 2.19 -3.64 -3.29
N LEU A 178 2.72 -2.42 -3.14
CA LEU A 178 1.92 -1.29 -2.66
C LEU A 178 1.16 -0.68 -3.83
N ASP A 179 -0.16 -0.55 -3.69
CA ASP A 179 -1.04 0.01 -4.71
C ASP A 179 -2.10 0.92 -4.06
N THR A 180 -2.52 1.98 -4.77
CA THR A 180 -3.64 2.82 -4.32
C THR A 180 -4.92 1.99 -4.10
N TYR A 181 -5.11 0.94 -4.91
CA TYR A 181 -6.21 -0.01 -4.74
C TYR A 181 -6.27 -0.57 -3.32
N PHE A 182 -5.13 -0.97 -2.74
CA PHE A 182 -5.05 -1.52 -1.40
C PHE A 182 -5.00 -0.46 -0.30
N HIS A 183 -4.69 0.81 -0.60
CA HIS A 183 -5.01 1.89 0.35
C HIS A 183 -6.53 2.05 0.51
N GLN A 184 -7.29 1.95 -0.59
CA GLN A 184 -8.75 2.12 -0.59
C GLN A 184 -9.52 0.84 -0.22
N ASN A 185 -8.89 -0.34 -0.32
CA ASN A 185 -9.43 -1.64 0.07
C ASN A 185 -8.55 -2.27 1.17
N HIS A 186 -8.16 -1.47 2.16
CA HIS A 186 -7.09 -1.82 3.09
C HIS A 186 -7.47 -2.97 4.04
N PRO A 187 -6.87 -4.17 3.92
CA PRO A 187 -7.32 -5.36 4.66
C PRO A 187 -7.31 -5.18 6.17
N ILE A 188 -6.21 -4.64 6.72
CA ILE A 188 -6.07 -4.43 8.16
C ILE A 188 -7.11 -3.42 8.68
N ILE A 189 -7.30 -2.28 8.01
CA ILE A 189 -8.30 -1.27 8.43
C ILE A 189 -9.72 -1.84 8.35
N LEU A 190 -10.04 -2.60 7.29
CA LEU A 190 -11.34 -3.23 7.12
C LEU A 190 -11.60 -4.30 8.19
N ASP A 191 -10.61 -5.09 8.57
CA ASP A 191 -10.72 -6.06 9.67
C ASP A 191 -10.83 -5.38 11.04
N LEU A 192 -10.12 -4.28 11.28
CA LEU A 192 -10.28 -3.48 12.50
C LEU A 192 -11.69 -2.89 12.60
N TYR A 193 -12.28 -2.44 11.49
CA TYR A 193 -13.70 -2.07 11.45
C TYR A 193 -14.62 -3.25 11.78
N ARG A 194 -14.39 -4.43 11.18
CA ARG A 194 -15.18 -5.63 11.46
C ARG A 194 -15.14 -6.02 12.94
N LEU A 195 -13.95 -6.03 13.55
CA LEU A 195 -13.76 -6.34 14.97
C LEU A 195 -14.37 -5.25 15.87
N HIS A 196 -14.31 -3.99 15.45
CA HIS A 196 -14.96 -2.89 16.14
C HIS A 196 -16.49 -3.01 16.12
N GLU A 197 -17.07 -3.35 14.97
CA GLU A 197 -18.50 -3.62 14.81
C GLU A 197 -18.94 -4.81 15.66
N ALA A 198 -18.14 -5.89 15.68
CA ALA A 198 -18.35 -7.07 16.51
C ALA A 198 -18.16 -6.82 18.02
N LYS A 199 -17.74 -5.62 18.43
CA LYS A 199 -17.45 -5.24 19.82
C LYS A 199 -16.39 -6.13 20.48
N GLU A 200 -15.40 -6.54 19.70
CA GLU A 200 -14.22 -7.26 20.22
C GLU A 200 -13.11 -6.26 20.63
N ILE A 201 -13.03 -5.13 19.92
CA ILE A 201 -12.07 -4.04 20.17
C ILE A 201 -12.72 -2.67 20.01
N THR A 202 -12.01 -1.64 20.45
CA THR A 202 -12.28 -0.26 20.05
C THR A 202 -11.24 0.18 19.02
N PHE A 203 -11.62 0.33 17.74
CA PHE A 203 -10.71 0.85 16.73
C PHE A 203 -10.54 2.36 16.92
N ALA A 204 -9.32 2.77 17.29
CA ALA A 204 -9.06 4.11 17.81
C ALA A 204 -8.69 5.15 16.74
N GLY A 205 -8.26 4.72 15.56
CA GLY A 205 -7.81 5.60 14.48
C GLY A 205 -6.58 5.06 13.75
N VAL A 206 -6.09 5.82 12.77
CA VAL A 206 -4.89 5.48 12.00
C VAL A 206 -3.87 6.61 12.00
N VAL A 207 -2.60 6.28 11.86
CA VAL A 207 -1.50 7.25 11.66
C VAL A 207 -0.82 6.96 10.33
N ALA A 208 -0.77 7.96 9.44
CA ALA A 208 0.08 7.93 8.26
C ALA A 208 1.46 8.46 8.63
N THR A 209 2.52 7.73 8.30
CA THR A 209 3.91 8.17 8.53
C THR A 209 4.79 7.92 7.31
N THR A 210 6.04 8.35 7.35
CA THR A 210 7.06 8.04 6.35
C THR A 210 8.24 7.33 6.99
N SER A 211 8.99 6.58 6.17
CA SER A 211 10.32 6.12 6.56
C SER A 211 11.41 7.07 6.07
N SER A 212 12.42 7.23 6.89
CA SER A 212 13.42 8.28 6.76
C SER A 212 14.74 7.72 6.21
N GLY A 213 15.43 8.53 5.42
CA GLY A 213 16.82 8.24 5.01
C GLY A 213 17.86 8.75 6.00
N GLN A 214 17.43 9.52 7.00
CA GLN A 214 18.29 10.20 7.99
C GLN A 214 17.87 9.81 9.41
N LEU A 215 18.86 9.59 10.28
CA LEU A 215 18.63 9.11 11.65
C LEU A 215 17.79 10.09 12.49
N ASP A 216 18.03 11.39 12.36
CA ASP A 216 17.27 12.40 13.12
C ASP A 216 15.79 12.46 12.73
N GLU A 217 15.49 12.26 11.44
CA GLU A 217 14.12 12.17 10.95
C GLU A 217 13.45 10.88 11.40
N LEU A 218 14.17 9.75 11.36
CA LEU A 218 13.70 8.46 11.88
C LEU A 218 13.30 8.61 13.35
N ASN A 219 14.23 9.05 14.20
CA ASN A 219 13.99 9.21 15.64
C ASN A 219 12.80 10.11 15.92
N ARG A 220 12.69 11.23 15.20
CA ARG A 220 11.57 12.18 15.33
C ARG A 220 10.24 11.54 14.93
N ASN A 221 10.18 10.91 13.76
CA ASN A 221 8.94 10.35 13.22
C ASN A 221 8.45 9.17 14.06
N CYS A 222 9.35 8.27 14.47
CA CYS A 222 9.02 7.14 15.34
C CYS A 222 8.49 7.63 16.70
N MET A 223 9.16 8.60 17.33
CA MET A 223 8.71 9.20 18.59
C MET A 223 7.33 9.85 18.45
N VAL A 224 7.11 10.70 17.45
CA VAL A 224 5.83 11.40 17.27
C VAL A 224 4.69 10.40 17.00
N ALA A 225 4.92 9.36 16.20
CA ALA A 225 3.91 8.34 15.92
C ALA A 225 3.51 7.58 17.20
N ALA A 226 4.49 7.16 18.01
CA ALA A 226 4.24 6.48 19.28
C ALA A 226 3.46 7.38 20.27
N GLN A 227 3.80 8.67 20.34
CA GLN A 227 3.12 9.65 21.20
C GLN A 227 1.65 9.85 20.77
N ILE A 228 1.37 9.94 19.46
CA ILE A 228 0.00 10.03 18.92
C ILE A 228 -0.80 8.79 19.34
N VAL A 229 -0.25 7.59 19.11
CA VAL A 229 -0.94 6.33 19.44
C VAL A 229 -1.23 6.23 20.94
N LYS A 230 -0.26 6.56 21.80
CA LYS A 230 -0.43 6.48 23.25
C LYS A 230 -1.38 7.54 23.79
N HIS A 231 -1.22 8.80 23.39
CA HIS A 231 -1.87 9.92 24.08
C HIS A 231 -3.10 10.46 23.35
N THR A 232 -3.07 10.51 22.01
CA THR A 232 -4.21 10.95 21.20
C THR A 232 -5.22 9.83 21.05
N PHE A 233 -4.78 8.65 20.61
CA PHE A 233 -5.66 7.51 20.41
C PHE A 233 -5.92 6.71 21.68
N LYS A 234 -5.10 6.88 22.73
CA LYS A 234 -5.20 6.13 23.99
C LYS A 234 -5.24 4.62 23.71
N ALA A 235 -4.40 4.17 22.78
CA ALA A 235 -4.40 2.79 22.34
C ALA A 235 -3.70 1.90 23.37
N ASP A 236 -4.22 0.69 23.53
CA ASP A 236 -3.60 -0.41 24.27
C ASP A 236 -2.77 -1.29 23.33
N GLY A 237 -3.12 -1.32 22.03
CA GLY A 237 -2.40 -2.03 20.99
C GLY A 237 -2.31 -1.27 19.67
N VAL A 238 -1.30 -1.58 18.85
CA VAL A 238 -1.10 -0.98 17.52
C VAL A 238 -0.57 -2.00 16.52
N ILE A 239 -1.17 -1.99 15.32
CA ILE A 239 -0.66 -2.74 14.17
C ILE A 239 0.17 -1.79 13.31
N ILE A 240 1.37 -2.21 12.90
CA ILE A 240 2.30 -1.36 12.12
C ILE A 240 2.68 -2.07 10.81
N THR A 241 2.56 -1.35 9.70
CA THR A 241 3.06 -1.79 8.38
C THR A 241 4.11 -0.83 7.83
N LYS A 242 5.01 -1.38 7.02
CA LYS A 242 6.10 -0.64 6.38
C LYS A 242 5.84 -0.36 4.90
N TYR A 243 6.50 0.69 4.41
CA TYR A 243 6.58 0.99 2.99
C TYR A 243 7.70 0.15 2.37
N ALA A 244 7.40 -0.83 1.52
CA ALA A 244 8.42 -1.63 0.80
C ALA A 244 9.49 -2.28 1.72
N GLY A 245 10.63 -2.70 1.15
CA GLY A 245 11.80 -3.21 1.88
C GLY A 245 12.88 -2.13 2.11
N GLY A 246 13.94 -2.45 2.87
CA GLY A 246 15.08 -1.55 3.12
C GLY A 246 14.95 -0.74 4.42
N ALA A 247 15.42 0.52 4.40
CA ALA A 247 15.34 1.46 5.53
C ALA A 247 13.96 1.52 6.24
N PRO A 248 12.82 1.47 5.52
CA PRO A 248 11.48 1.36 6.12
C PRO A 248 11.32 0.35 7.26
N HIS A 249 12.10 -0.73 7.22
CA HIS A 249 12.11 -1.76 8.25
C HIS A 249 12.65 -1.24 9.60
N SER A 250 13.69 -0.40 9.58
CA SER A 250 14.30 0.17 10.79
C SER A 250 13.32 1.12 11.49
N ASP A 251 12.71 2.06 10.75
CA ASP A 251 11.71 2.98 11.27
C ASP A 251 10.50 2.24 11.88
N MET A 252 10.05 1.14 11.25
CA MET A 252 8.91 0.36 11.76
C MET A 252 9.21 -0.26 13.12
N PHE A 253 10.35 -0.90 13.27
CA PHE A 253 10.76 -1.53 14.51
C PHE A 253 11.08 -0.52 15.61
N GLU A 254 11.70 0.61 15.29
CA GLU A 254 11.93 1.67 16.28
C GLU A 254 10.59 2.28 16.74
N THR A 255 9.64 2.46 15.82
CA THR A 255 8.28 2.88 16.18
C THR A 255 7.61 1.85 17.11
N ALA A 256 7.75 0.55 16.81
CA ALA A 256 7.21 -0.52 17.66
C ALA A 256 7.84 -0.50 19.06
N ARG A 257 9.17 -0.40 19.14
CA ARG A 257 9.92 -0.33 20.40
C ARG A 257 9.46 0.86 21.26
N LEU A 258 9.33 2.03 20.67
CA LEU A 258 8.85 3.23 21.38
C LEU A 258 7.38 3.11 21.84
N CYS A 259 6.53 2.42 21.06
CA CYS A 259 5.17 2.10 21.50
C CYS A 259 5.18 1.15 22.71
N GLU A 260 5.98 0.08 22.69
CA GLU A 260 6.11 -0.87 23.80
C GLU A 260 6.66 -0.21 25.07
N ASP A 261 7.66 0.67 24.95
CA ASP A 261 8.20 1.48 26.06
C ASP A 261 7.11 2.35 26.73
N LEU A 262 6.12 2.80 25.95
CA LEU A 262 4.95 3.55 26.43
C LEU A 262 3.81 2.63 26.91
N GLY A 263 4.02 1.32 26.93
CA GLY A 263 3.05 0.31 27.34
C GLY A 263 1.93 0.08 26.32
N VAL A 264 2.18 0.30 25.02
CA VAL A 264 1.26 -0.05 23.91
C VAL A 264 1.78 -1.32 23.24
N LYS A 265 0.98 -2.38 23.22
CA LYS A 265 1.35 -3.65 22.58
C LYS A 265 1.43 -3.50 21.07
N THR A 266 2.41 -4.10 20.42
CA THR A 266 2.67 -3.93 19.00
C THR A 266 2.58 -5.25 18.26
N ALA A 267 2.00 -5.20 17.07
CA ALA A 267 2.11 -6.25 16.07
C ALA A 267 2.64 -5.62 14.77
N ILE A 268 3.76 -6.11 14.25
CA ILE A 268 4.36 -5.58 13.04
C ILE A 268 4.28 -6.57 11.90
N MET A 269 4.03 -6.08 10.69
CA MET A 269 4.05 -6.89 9.50
C MET A 269 5.33 -6.63 8.71
N VAL A 270 6.22 -7.63 8.72
CA VAL A 270 7.46 -7.64 7.96
C VAL A 270 7.29 -8.45 6.68
N SER A 271 8.23 -8.27 5.76
CA SER A 271 8.36 -9.13 4.58
C SER A 271 9.82 -9.44 4.35
N ASP A 272 10.08 -10.67 3.93
CA ASP A 272 11.42 -11.20 3.71
C ASP A 272 11.58 -11.81 2.31
N THR A 273 12.84 -11.98 1.92
CA THR A 273 13.26 -12.62 0.67
C THR A 273 14.10 -13.87 0.93
N ALA A 274 14.02 -14.44 2.13
CA ALA A 274 14.81 -15.60 2.51
C ALA A 274 14.37 -16.80 1.66
N PRO A 275 15.28 -17.40 0.86
CA PRO A 275 14.92 -18.44 -0.09
C PRO A 275 14.72 -19.81 0.57
N ASP A 276 15.12 -19.95 1.84
CA ASP A 276 15.19 -21.23 2.55
C ASP A 276 13.97 -21.49 3.46
N ARG A 277 13.00 -20.57 3.51
CA ARG A 277 11.74 -20.69 4.26
C ARG A 277 11.91 -20.95 5.76
N ARG A 278 13.04 -20.56 6.35
CA ARG A 278 13.32 -20.71 7.78
C ARG A 278 13.02 -19.42 8.55
N ALA A 279 12.42 -19.53 9.74
CA ALA A 279 12.11 -18.38 10.62
C ALA A 279 13.33 -17.52 10.86
N GLU A 280 14.43 -18.19 11.18
CA GLU A 280 15.65 -17.56 11.62
C GLU A 280 16.28 -16.74 10.49
N SER A 281 16.12 -17.22 9.25
CA SER A 281 16.54 -16.51 8.03
C SER A 281 15.57 -15.38 7.66
N ALA A 282 14.29 -15.57 7.96
CA ALA A 282 13.22 -14.63 7.66
C ALA A 282 13.14 -13.49 8.70
N ALA A 283 13.66 -13.72 9.90
CA ALA A 283 13.79 -12.74 10.98
C ALA A 283 14.91 -11.73 10.67
N LEU A 284 14.56 -10.72 9.87
CA LEU A 284 15.47 -9.63 9.48
C LEU A 284 16.02 -8.84 10.69
N MET A 285 15.24 -8.75 11.78
CA MET A 285 15.64 -8.08 13.01
C MET A 285 14.89 -8.63 14.21
N ASN A 286 15.54 -8.55 15.39
CA ASN A 286 14.94 -8.89 16.68
C ASN A 286 15.25 -7.75 17.67
N ILE A 287 14.20 -7.17 18.27
CA ILE A 287 14.31 -6.13 19.30
C ILE A 287 13.56 -6.62 20.54
N PRO A 288 14.20 -6.67 21.73
CA PRO A 288 13.52 -7.04 22.96
C PRO A 288 12.24 -6.22 23.19
N GLY A 289 11.12 -6.90 23.43
CA GLY A 289 9.81 -6.30 23.65
C GLY A 289 8.94 -6.16 22.40
N VAL A 290 9.51 -6.30 21.19
CA VAL A 290 8.75 -6.35 19.93
C VAL A 290 8.52 -7.82 19.57
N ASP A 291 7.55 -8.44 20.26
CA ASP A 291 7.42 -9.90 20.28
C ASP A 291 6.41 -10.46 19.26
N ALA A 292 5.55 -9.62 18.66
CA ALA A 292 4.58 -10.06 17.65
C ALA A 292 4.97 -9.58 16.24
N VAL A 293 5.76 -10.41 15.56
CA VAL A 293 6.23 -10.16 14.19
C VAL A 293 5.53 -11.12 13.23
N VAL A 294 4.69 -10.58 12.33
CA VAL A 294 4.04 -11.33 11.26
C VAL A 294 4.87 -11.18 10.00
N ASN A 295 5.41 -12.28 9.49
CA ASN A 295 6.21 -12.26 8.26
C ASN A 295 5.40 -12.73 7.05
N VAL A 296 5.49 -11.98 5.94
CA VAL A 296 4.88 -12.33 4.66
C VAL A 296 5.95 -12.50 3.58
N SER A 297 5.83 -13.56 2.80
CA SER A 297 6.76 -13.84 1.69
C SER A 297 6.66 -12.76 0.61
N GLU A 298 7.82 -12.38 0.06
CA GLU A 298 7.88 -11.59 -1.17
C GLU A 298 7.80 -12.43 -2.46
N ALA A 299 7.39 -13.70 -2.35
CA ALA A 299 7.18 -14.61 -3.49
C ALA A 299 8.42 -14.76 -4.40
N ALA A 300 9.63 -14.62 -3.84
CA ALA A 300 10.90 -14.80 -4.55
C ALA A 300 11.19 -16.26 -4.88
N ASP A 301 10.59 -17.18 -4.13
CA ASP A 301 10.69 -18.64 -4.26
C ASP A 301 9.53 -19.25 -5.07
N ILE A 302 8.65 -18.41 -5.64
CA ILE A 302 7.48 -18.82 -6.41
C ILE A 302 7.67 -18.39 -7.86
N SER A 303 7.35 -19.29 -8.79
CA SER A 303 7.39 -19.02 -10.21
C SER A 303 6.38 -19.91 -10.94
N TRP A 304 5.88 -19.43 -12.08
CA TRP A 304 4.94 -20.16 -12.92
C TRP A 304 5.39 -20.12 -14.38
N PRO A 305 5.07 -21.15 -15.19
CA PRO A 305 5.13 -21.03 -16.64
C PRO A 305 4.29 -19.85 -17.10
N ALA A 306 4.85 -19.00 -17.95
CA ALA A 306 4.09 -17.92 -18.57
C ALA A 306 3.03 -18.54 -19.51
N PRO A 307 1.74 -18.19 -19.37
CA PRO A 307 0.71 -18.68 -20.27
C PRO A 307 0.91 -18.08 -21.68
N ALA A 308 0.51 -18.82 -22.71
CA ALA A 308 0.40 -18.26 -24.05
C ALA A 308 -0.76 -17.25 -24.08
N VAL A 309 -0.50 -16.03 -24.52
CA VAL A 309 -1.50 -14.95 -24.54
C VAL A 309 -1.75 -14.45 -25.97
N GLU A 310 -3.00 -14.11 -26.26
CA GLU A 310 -3.40 -13.51 -27.55
C GLU A 310 -3.11 -12.00 -27.62
N THR A 311 -3.01 -11.34 -26.46
CA THR A 311 -2.87 -9.89 -26.37
C THR A 311 -1.88 -9.53 -25.29
N VAL A 312 -0.91 -8.67 -25.66
CA VAL A 312 0.03 -8.03 -24.74
C VAL A 312 -0.26 -6.53 -24.75
N ILE A 313 -0.35 -5.91 -23.57
CA ILE A 313 -0.45 -4.46 -23.43
C ILE A 313 0.80 -3.98 -22.72
N ALA A 314 1.61 -3.19 -23.42
CA ALA A 314 2.85 -2.63 -22.90
C ALA A 314 2.93 -1.13 -23.21
N GLY A 315 3.74 -0.42 -22.44
CA GLY A 315 3.94 1.02 -22.64
C GLY A 315 4.98 1.35 -23.72
N ASN A 316 5.68 0.35 -24.25
CA ASN A 316 6.59 0.49 -25.39
C ASN A 316 6.82 -0.88 -26.10
N PRO A 317 7.28 -0.88 -27.37
CA PRO A 317 7.49 -2.10 -28.15
C PRO A 317 8.58 -3.05 -27.61
N GLU A 318 9.60 -2.54 -26.92
CA GLU A 318 10.66 -3.39 -26.33
C GLU A 318 10.09 -4.26 -25.20
N VAL A 319 9.27 -3.67 -24.33
CA VAL A 319 8.57 -4.37 -23.26
C VAL A 319 7.51 -5.31 -23.84
N GLU A 320 6.79 -4.91 -24.89
CA GLU A 320 5.85 -5.80 -25.58
C GLU A 320 6.54 -7.07 -26.09
N THR A 321 7.69 -6.89 -26.74
CA THR A 321 8.52 -8.00 -27.25
C THR A 321 9.06 -8.86 -26.12
N LEU A 322 9.50 -8.26 -25.01
CA LEU A 322 9.94 -8.99 -23.82
C LEU A 322 8.81 -9.86 -23.27
N LEU A 323 7.63 -9.27 -23.04
CA LEU A 323 6.47 -9.95 -22.48
C LEU A 323 5.97 -11.09 -23.39
N ALA A 324 5.94 -10.87 -24.70
CA ALA A 324 5.50 -11.87 -25.68
C ALA A 324 6.41 -13.12 -25.73
N ASN A 325 7.67 -13.00 -25.29
CA ASN A 325 8.65 -14.08 -25.29
C ASN A 325 8.92 -14.64 -23.88
N LEU A 326 8.17 -14.21 -22.86
CA LEU A 326 8.33 -14.78 -21.51
C LEU A 326 7.93 -16.24 -21.51
N THR A 327 8.80 -17.09 -20.95
CA THR A 327 8.50 -18.50 -20.69
C THR A 327 8.11 -18.74 -19.24
N GLU A 328 8.42 -17.79 -18.37
CA GLU A 328 8.29 -17.91 -16.92
C GLU A 328 7.91 -16.57 -16.29
N LEU A 329 7.08 -16.62 -15.25
CA LEU A 329 6.61 -15.49 -14.45
C LEU A 329 6.97 -15.71 -12.97
N PRO A 330 8.05 -15.06 -12.48
CA PRO A 330 8.39 -15.05 -11.07
C PRO A 330 7.30 -14.34 -10.23
N GLY A 331 6.97 -14.86 -9.05
CA GLY A 331 5.98 -14.29 -8.13
C GLY A 331 6.22 -12.82 -7.81
N VAL A 332 7.48 -12.44 -7.60
CA VAL A 332 7.93 -11.04 -7.40
C VAL A 332 7.54 -10.09 -8.54
N SER A 333 7.32 -10.59 -9.75
CA SER A 333 6.95 -9.78 -10.92
C SER A 333 5.43 -9.62 -11.07
N VAL A 334 4.64 -10.56 -10.55
CA VAL A 334 3.18 -10.55 -10.74
C VAL A 334 2.51 -9.53 -9.80
N CYS A 335 1.64 -8.68 -10.36
CA CYS A 335 0.87 -7.70 -9.60
C CYS A 335 -0.01 -8.39 -8.55
N GLY A 336 -0.05 -7.88 -7.32
CA GLY A 336 -0.99 -8.31 -6.27
C GLY A 336 -0.77 -9.72 -5.71
N VAL A 337 0.33 -10.40 -6.04
CA VAL A 337 0.77 -11.66 -5.40
C VAL A 337 1.41 -11.36 -4.04
N THR A 338 2.29 -10.36 -4.01
CA THR A 338 2.88 -9.81 -2.79
C THR A 338 2.21 -8.49 -2.45
N ASN A 339 1.99 -8.18 -1.18
CA ASN A 339 1.46 -6.90 -0.74
C ASN A 339 1.86 -6.58 0.72
N ASN A 340 2.52 -5.44 0.91
CA ASN A 340 2.96 -4.95 2.21
C ASN A 340 1.88 -4.13 2.98
N GLN A 341 0.63 -4.12 2.50
CA GLN A 341 -0.54 -3.50 3.16
C GLN A 341 -1.48 -4.53 3.83
N GLY A 342 -1.07 -5.80 3.87
CA GLY A 342 -1.81 -6.88 4.53
C GLY A 342 -2.70 -7.72 3.60
N ALA A 343 -2.64 -7.48 2.27
CA ALA A 343 -3.40 -8.26 1.29
C ALA A 343 -2.67 -9.52 0.81
N SER A 344 -1.42 -9.74 1.25
CA SER A 344 -0.68 -10.95 0.94
C SER A 344 -1.45 -12.16 1.47
N ARG A 345 -1.62 -13.20 0.63
CA ARG A 345 -2.15 -14.48 1.10
C ARG A 345 -1.11 -15.06 2.05
N LEU A 346 -1.45 -15.12 3.34
CA LEU A 346 -0.58 -15.68 4.36
C LEU A 346 -0.36 -17.17 4.05
N GLN A 347 0.89 -17.55 3.82
CA GLN A 347 1.30 -18.93 4.08
C GLN A 347 1.81 -18.94 5.52
N SER A 348 0.98 -19.41 6.44
CA SER A 348 1.34 -19.42 7.86
C SER A 348 2.52 -20.37 8.07
N ILE A 349 3.63 -19.85 8.56
CA ILE A 349 4.58 -20.63 9.34
C ILE A 349 4.37 -20.19 10.78
N ILE A 350 3.68 -21.02 11.56
CA ILE A 350 3.48 -20.82 13.00
C ILE A 350 4.69 -21.46 13.68
N TYR A 351 5.38 -20.68 14.51
CA TYR A 351 6.31 -21.17 15.52
C TYR A 351 5.63 -21.09 16.87
#